data_AF-A0A929CNX5-F1
#
_entry.id   AF-A0A929CNX5-F1
#
_cell.length_a   1.000
_cell.length_b   1.000
_cell.length_c   1.000
_cell.angle_alpha   90.00
_cell.angle_beta   90.00
_cell.angle_gamma   90.00
#
_symmetry.space_group_name_H-M   'P 1'
#
loop_
_entity.id
_entity.type
_entity.pdbx_description
1 polymer ?
#
loop_
_entity_poly.entity_id
_entity_poly.type
_entity_poly.pdbx_seq_one_letter_code
_entity_poly.pdbx_strand_id
1 'polypeptide(L)'
;MKKTILSIIVLLFFSYNLISQNLTVSVVAVQGGFDQSEGLIIEWTLGENFTETVRSANKILTQGLHQPHLKTLKINEERLLSLDHIRIYPNPVNSILNIQLHKDFLTHYTINLFDTNGRVIKHLNVSENTTNIEFDMSDLSSGIYLLKISDVFISKSNTYRVIKH
;
A
#
# COMPACT_ATOMS: atom_id res chain seq x y z
N MET A 1 42.50 -43.42 -14.19
CA MET A 1 42.49 -41.94 -14.24
C MET A 1 41.85 -41.37 -15.51
N LYS A 2 42.23 -41.78 -16.74
CA LYS A 2 41.60 -41.23 -17.97
C LYS A 2 40.11 -41.60 -18.13
N LYS A 3 39.70 -42.83 -17.80
CA LYS A 3 38.29 -43.29 -17.90
C LYS A 3 37.36 -42.62 -16.89
N THR A 4 37.85 -42.31 -15.69
CA THR A 4 37.08 -41.61 -14.65
C THR A 4 36.84 -40.14 -15.01
N ILE A 5 37.82 -39.48 -15.66
CA ILE A 5 37.68 -38.11 -16.17
C ILE A 5 36.64 -38.04 -17.30
N LEU A 6 36.66 -39.01 -18.23
CA LEU A 6 35.68 -39.06 -19.32
C LEU A 6 34.23 -39.23 -18.80
N SER A 7 34.04 -40.08 -17.78
CA SER A 7 32.73 -40.29 -17.17
C SER A 7 32.18 -39.01 -16.50
N ILE A 8 33.06 -38.21 -15.90
CA ILE A 8 32.68 -36.93 -15.27
C ILE A 8 32.28 -35.89 -16.31
N ILE A 9 32.98 -35.83 -17.45
CA ILE A 9 32.65 -34.92 -18.56
C ILE A 9 31.28 -35.25 -19.17
N VAL A 10 30.95 -36.53 -19.33
CA VAL A 10 29.64 -36.96 -19.85
C VAL A 10 28.51 -36.59 -18.88
N LEU A 11 28.73 -36.76 -17.57
CA LEU A 11 27.77 -36.35 -16.53
C LEU A 11 27.53 -34.83 -16.51
N LEU A 12 28.58 -34.03 -16.73
CA LEU A 12 28.49 -32.56 -16.84
C LEU A 12 27.72 -32.09 -18.08
N PHE A 13 27.72 -32.86 -19.18
CA PHE A 13 26.92 -32.55 -20.36
C PHE A 13 25.43 -32.87 -20.17
N PHE A 14 25.12 -33.90 -19.40
CA PHE A 14 23.74 -34.28 -19.10
C PHE A 14 23.03 -33.31 -18.15
N SER A 15 23.76 -32.69 -17.22
CA SER A 15 23.17 -31.71 -16.29
C SER A 15 22.74 -30.41 -16.96
N TYR A 16 23.25 -30.09 -18.16
CA TYR A 16 22.88 -28.87 -18.89
C TYR A 16 21.45 -28.91 -19.47
N ASN A 17 20.82 -30.09 -19.54
CA ASN A 17 19.46 -30.27 -20.05
C ASN A 17 18.39 -30.35 -18.95
N LEU A 18 18.77 -30.11 -17.68
CA LEU A 18 17.81 -30.07 -16.57
C LEU A 18 17.16 -28.68 -16.50
N ILE A 19 16.22 -28.41 -17.40
CA ILE A 19 15.32 -27.27 -17.28
C ILE A 19 14.25 -27.63 -16.24
N SER A 20 14.16 -26.84 -15.16
CA SER A 20 13.11 -26.99 -14.15
C SER A 20 11.73 -26.73 -14.77
N GLN A 21 10.73 -27.49 -14.35
CA GLN A 21 9.33 -27.19 -14.64
C GLN A 21 8.94 -25.83 -14.03
N ASN A 22 8.31 -24.97 -14.83
CA ASN A 22 7.67 -23.76 -14.35
C ASN A 22 6.26 -24.13 -13.87
N LEU A 23 5.94 -23.84 -12.61
CA LEU A 23 4.57 -23.97 -12.10
C LEU A 23 3.74 -22.82 -12.66
N THR A 24 3.10 -23.02 -13.80
CA THR A 24 2.03 -22.14 -14.27
C THR A 24 0.69 -22.76 -13.88
N VAL A 25 -0.27 -21.92 -13.49
CA VAL A 25 -1.63 -22.37 -13.21
C VAL A 25 -2.25 -22.82 -14.52
N SER A 26 -2.85 -24.01 -14.54
CA SER A 26 -3.63 -24.51 -15.67
C SER A 26 -5.08 -24.73 -15.25
N VAL A 27 -6.01 -24.43 -16.15
CA VAL A 27 -7.44 -24.65 -15.93
C VAL A 27 -7.86 -25.93 -16.65
N VAL A 28 -8.57 -26.81 -15.95
CA VAL A 28 -9.23 -27.98 -16.54
C VAL A 28 -10.71 -27.67 -16.67
N ALA A 29 -11.13 -27.32 -17.90
CA ALA A 29 -12.51 -27.02 -18.24
C ALA A 29 -12.97 -27.87 -19.43
N VAL A 30 -14.28 -28.07 -19.58
CA VAL A 30 -14.86 -28.77 -20.73
C VAL A 30 -14.62 -28.00 -22.03
N GLN A 31 -14.59 -26.66 -21.98
CA GLN A 31 -14.23 -25.78 -23.10
C GLN A 31 -13.62 -24.46 -22.58
N GLY A 32 -12.84 -23.75 -23.39
CA GLY A 32 -12.31 -22.42 -23.07
C GLY A 32 -11.58 -21.78 -24.26
N GLY A 33 -11.25 -20.50 -24.16
CA GLY A 33 -10.63 -19.74 -25.25
C GLY A 33 -10.08 -18.36 -24.85
N PHE A 34 -9.38 -17.74 -25.80
CA PHE A 34 -8.79 -16.41 -25.70
C PHE A 34 -9.15 -15.63 -26.97
N ASP A 35 -9.68 -14.42 -26.81
CA ASP A 35 -9.95 -13.48 -27.89
C ASP A 35 -9.33 -12.11 -27.56
N GLN A 36 -8.72 -11.47 -28.56
CA GLN A 36 -8.07 -10.17 -28.41
C GLN A 36 -8.52 -9.19 -29.49
N SER A 37 -8.89 -7.98 -29.05
CA SER A 37 -9.11 -6.79 -29.88
C SER A 37 -8.25 -5.63 -29.35
N GLU A 38 -8.19 -4.50 -30.07
CA GLU A 38 -7.41 -3.33 -29.63
C GLU A 38 -7.82 -2.89 -28.21
N GLY A 39 -6.94 -3.17 -27.24
CA GLY A 39 -7.11 -2.81 -25.83
C GLY A 39 -8.01 -3.73 -25.00
N LEU A 40 -8.61 -4.78 -25.59
CA LEU A 40 -9.46 -5.72 -24.87
C LEU A 40 -8.96 -7.15 -25.06
N ILE A 41 -8.66 -7.80 -23.93
CA ILE A 41 -8.34 -9.23 -23.85
C ILE A 41 -9.48 -9.90 -23.11
N ILE A 42 -10.08 -10.92 -23.74
CA ILE A 42 -11.11 -11.75 -23.13
C ILE A 42 -10.57 -13.18 -23.05
N GLU A 43 -10.49 -13.69 -21.83
CA GLU A 43 -10.21 -15.10 -21.54
C GLU A 43 -11.45 -15.70 -20.91
N TRP A 44 -11.89 -16.85 -21.41
CA TRP A 44 -13.12 -17.49 -20.93
C TRP A 44 -12.97 -19.00 -20.83
N THR A 45 -13.67 -19.59 -19.87
CA THR A 45 -13.73 -21.04 -19.64
C THR A 45 -15.18 -21.44 -19.37
N LEU A 46 -15.59 -22.63 -19.84
CA LEU A 46 -16.94 -23.16 -19.72
C LEU A 46 -16.88 -24.61 -19.22
N GLY A 47 -17.67 -24.91 -18.19
CA GLY A 47 -17.78 -26.27 -17.63
C GLY A 47 -16.61 -26.67 -16.72
N GLU A 48 -16.26 -25.82 -15.75
CA GLU A 48 -15.40 -26.24 -14.64
C GLU A 48 -16.16 -27.28 -13.78
N ASN A 49 -15.63 -28.51 -13.67
CA ASN A 49 -16.27 -29.60 -12.91
C ASN A 49 -15.88 -29.59 -11.42
N PHE A 50 -14.85 -28.82 -11.05
CA PHE A 50 -14.29 -28.79 -9.69
C PHE A 50 -14.29 -27.37 -9.13
N THR A 51 -15.23 -27.07 -8.23
CA THR A 51 -15.32 -25.81 -7.47
C THR A 51 -15.23 -26.04 -5.96
N GLU A 52 -14.42 -27.00 -5.53
CA GLU A 52 -14.34 -27.40 -4.13
C GLU A 52 -13.29 -26.58 -3.36
N THR A 53 -13.67 -26.10 -2.17
CA THR A 53 -12.75 -25.47 -1.22
C THR A 53 -12.39 -26.47 -0.14
N VAL A 54 -11.18 -27.03 -0.19
CA VAL A 54 -10.65 -27.92 0.84
C VAL A 54 -9.96 -27.09 1.91
N ARG A 55 -10.39 -27.22 3.16
CA ARG A 55 -9.78 -26.56 4.32
C ARG A 55 -9.04 -27.59 5.18
N SER A 56 -7.75 -27.38 5.41
CA SER A 56 -6.96 -28.20 6.33
C SER A 56 -6.15 -27.30 7.27
N ALA A 57 -6.48 -27.33 8.57
CA ALA A 57 -5.89 -26.59 9.70
C ALA A 57 -5.47 -25.13 9.45
N ASN A 58 -4.41 -24.89 8.66
CA ASN A 58 -3.86 -23.57 8.32
C ASN A 58 -3.78 -23.28 6.80
N LYS A 59 -4.33 -24.13 5.94
CA LYS A 59 -4.29 -23.97 4.48
C LYS A 59 -5.70 -24.13 3.91
N ILE A 60 -6.08 -23.17 3.08
CA ILE A 60 -7.28 -23.21 2.27
C ILE A 60 -6.81 -23.49 0.84
N LEU A 61 -7.27 -24.59 0.26
CA LEU A 61 -7.03 -24.94 -1.14
C LEU A 61 -8.36 -24.75 -1.88
N THR A 62 -8.43 -23.71 -2.70
CA THR A 62 -9.58 -23.38 -3.54
C THR A 62 -9.31 -23.89 -4.95
N GLN A 63 -10.10 -24.87 -5.41
CA GLN A 63 -10.09 -25.35 -6.80
C GLN A 63 -11.20 -24.65 -7.59
N GLY A 64 -10.95 -24.36 -8.86
CA GLY A 64 -11.86 -23.58 -9.71
C GLY A 64 -11.58 -22.07 -9.66
N LEU A 65 -11.83 -21.41 -10.80
CA LEU A 65 -11.56 -20.01 -11.13
C LEU A 65 -10.09 -19.58 -11.39
N HIS A 66 -9.94 -18.61 -12.32
CA HIS A 66 -8.83 -17.65 -12.37
C HIS A 66 -8.79 -16.89 -11.04
N GLN A 67 -8.13 -17.46 -10.02
CA GLN A 67 -7.91 -16.73 -8.78
C GLN A 67 -6.92 -15.61 -9.06
N PRO A 68 -7.31 -14.33 -8.87
CA PRO A 68 -6.34 -13.27 -8.92
C PRO A 68 -5.32 -13.58 -7.84
N HIS A 69 -4.07 -13.81 -8.23
CA HIS A 69 -2.99 -13.86 -7.28
C HIS A 69 -2.92 -12.48 -6.66
N LEU A 70 -3.53 -12.33 -5.48
CA LEU A 70 -3.39 -11.13 -4.67
C LEU A 70 -1.92 -11.07 -4.31
N LYS A 71 -1.15 -10.35 -5.13
CA LYS A 71 0.16 -9.87 -4.73
C LYS A 71 -0.13 -8.84 -3.66
N THR A 72 -0.32 -9.31 -2.43
CA THR A 72 -0.13 -8.46 -1.27
C THR A 72 1.32 -8.04 -1.39
N LEU A 73 1.56 -6.81 -1.83
CA LEU A 73 2.80 -6.16 -1.51
C LEU A 73 2.86 -6.25 0.01
N LYS A 74 3.68 -7.15 0.55
CA LYS A 74 4.22 -6.93 1.88
C LYS A 74 4.98 -5.64 1.71
N ILE A 75 4.33 -4.54 2.03
CA ILE A 75 5.00 -3.26 2.15
C ILE A 75 6.04 -3.55 3.21
N ASN A 76 7.31 -3.50 2.83
CA ASN A 76 8.39 -3.53 3.81
C ASN A 76 8.05 -2.40 4.79
N GLU A 77 7.62 -2.78 6.00
CA GLU A 77 7.15 -1.86 7.03
C GLU A 77 8.24 -0.85 7.42
N GLU A 78 9.48 -1.09 7.00
CA GLU A 78 10.65 -0.27 7.27
C GLU A 78 10.64 1.14 6.64
N ARG A 79 9.65 1.48 5.81
CA ARG A 79 9.50 2.88 5.34
C ARG A 79 8.08 3.29 5.00
N LEU A 80 7.09 2.70 5.65
CA LEU A 80 5.82 3.42 5.83
C LEU A 80 6.09 4.48 6.89
N LEU A 81 6.45 5.69 6.47
CA LEU A 81 6.15 6.91 7.24
C LEU A 81 4.63 7.00 7.34
N SER A 82 3.95 6.05 7.99
CA SER A 82 2.58 6.25 8.38
C SER A 82 2.61 7.46 9.30
N LEU A 83 1.88 8.48 8.91
CA LEU A 83 1.69 9.70 9.69
C LEU A 83 0.83 9.40 10.95
N ASP A 84 0.74 8.13 11.36
CA ASP A 84 0.18 7.63 12.62
C ASP A 84 0.86 8.22 13.86
N HIS A 85 1.94 8.97 13.64
CA HIS A 85 2.73 9.62 14.67
C HIS A 85 2.40 11.11 14.85
N ILE A 86 1.39 11.65 14.14
CA ILE A 86 0.90 13.02 14.36
C ILE A 86 -0.25 12.98 15.36
N ARG A 87 -0.10 13.66 16.50
CA ARG A 87 -1.18 13.81 17.49
C ARG A 87 -1.72 15.23 17.44
N ILE A 88 -3.03 15.37 17.33
CA ILE A 88 -3.73 16.66 17.27
C ILE A 88 -4.74 16.72 18.41
N TYR A 89 -4.57 17.65 19.33
CA TYR A 89 -5.40 17.77 20.53
C TYR A 89 -5.40 19.18 21.11
N PRO A 90 -6.43 19.58 21.86
CA PRO A 90 -7.70 18.87 22.01
C PRO A 90 -8.53 18.97 20.73
N ASN A 91 -9.34 17.97 20.46
CA ASN A 91 -10.37 18.03 19.44
C ASN A 91 -11.64 17.43 20.06
N PRO A 92 -12.67 18.23 20.39
CA PRO A 92 -12.85 19.66 20.05
C PRO A 92 -11.89 20.66 20.73
N VAL A 93 -11.68 21.83 20.12
CA VAL A 93 -10.78 22.91 20.60
C VAL A 93 -11.54 24.20 20.91
N ASN A 94 -11.10 24.96 21.94
CA ASN A 94 -11.63 26.28 22.29
C ASN A 94 -10.76 27.43 21.76
N SER A 95 -9.46 27.39 22.00
CA SER A 95 -8.53 28.48 21.65
C SER A 95 -7.26 27.94 21.00
N ILE A 96 -6.52 27.06 21.67
CA ILE A 96 -5.23 26.56 21.19
C ILE A 96 -5.34 25.08 20.81
N LEU A 97 -4.99 24.76 19.56
CA LEU A 97 -4.85 23.39 19.06
C LEU A 97 -3.36 23.01 19.06
N ASN A 98 -3.01 21.92 19.73
CA ASN A 98 -1.66 21.39 19.75
C ASN A 98 -1.49 20.32 18.66
N ILE A 99 -0.41 20.44 17.91
CA ILE A 99 -0.01 19.49 16.88
C ILE A 99 1.37 18.97 17.27
N GLN A 100 1.42 17.71 17.67
CA GLN A 100 2.64 17.02 18.03
C GLN A 100 3.10 16.12 16.87
N LEU A 101 4.29 16.41 16.37
CA LEU A 101 5.00 15.66 15.33
C LEU A 101 6.07 14.79 16.00
N HIS A 102 6.22 13.56 15.54
CA HIS A 102 7.24 12.65 16.07
C HIS A 102 8.63 13.01 15.53
N LYS A 103 9.68 12.69 16.30
CA LYS A 103 11.06 13.08 15.98
C LYS A 103 11.57 12.55 14.64
N ASP A 104 11.00 11.46 14.13
CA ASP A 104 11.39 10.91 12.83
C ASP A 104 10.86 11.73 11.64
N PHE A 105 9.98 12.71 11.90
CA PHE A 105 9.46 13.68 10.93
C PHE A 105 10.39 14.91 10.93
N LEU A 106 11.63 14.72 10.44
CA LEU A 106 12.68 15.75 10.39
C LEU A 106 12.63 16.67 9.16
N THR A 107 11.59 16.58 8.34
CA THR A 107 11.45 17.34 7.09
C THR A 107 10.66 18.64 7.27
N HIS A 108 10.66 19.49 6.25
CA HIS A 108 9.83 20.68 6.20
C HIS A 108 8.35 20.31 6.00
N TYR A 109 7.47 20.85 6.86
CA TYR A 109 6.02 20.65 6.76
C TYR A 109 5.30 21.96 6.51
N THR A 110 4.18 21.84 5.81
CA THR A 110 3.20 22.92 5.68
C THR A 110 1.89 22.49 6.30
N ILE A 111 1.37 23.32 7.19
CA ILE A 111 0.09 23.15 7.88
C ILE A 111 -0.89 24.16 7.31
N ASN A 112 -2.00 23.67 6.77
CA ASN A 112 -3.08 24.47 6.22
C ASN A 112 -4.38 24.16 6.96
N LEU A 113 -5.10 25.19 7.38
CA LEU A 113 -6.45 25.08 7.91
C LEU A 113 -7.45 25.54 6.84
N PHE A 114 -8.45 24.73 6.57
CA PHE A 114 -9.52 25.01 5.62
C PHE A 114 -10.88 25.12 6.30
N ASP A 115 -11.75 25.99 5.79
CA ASP A 115 -13.18 25.97 6.11
C ASP A 115 -13.92 24.86 5.36
N THR A 116 -15.22 24.72 5.62
CA THR A 116 -16.09 23.74 4.95
C THR A 116 -16.28 23.99 3.45
N ASN A 117 -15.94 25.19 2.96
CA ASN A 117 -15.98 25.55 1.55
C ASN A 117 -14.63 25.32 0.85
N GLY A 118 -13.62 24.82 1.56
CA GLY A 118 -12.28 24.58 1.03
C GLY A 118 -11.40 25.83 0.93
N ARG A 119 -11.77 26.94 1.57
CA ARG A 119 -10.95 28.15 1.62
C ARG A 119 -9.85 28.00 2.68
N VAL A 120 -8.62 28.37 2.35
CA VAL A 120 -7.52 28.43 3.32
C VAL A 120 -7.75 29.59 4.28
N ILE A 121 -7.89 29.28 5.57
CA ILE A 121 -8.09 30.23 6.66
C ILE A 121 -6.76 30.62 7.30
N LYS A 122 -5.88 29.64 7.51
CA LYS A 122 -4.54 29.83 8.08
C LYS A 122 -3.55 28.90 7.40
N HIS A 123 -2.32 29.38 7.23
CA HIS A 123 -1.20 28.65 6.65
C HIS A 123 0.05 28.88 7.51
N LEU A 124 0.75 27.80 7.84
CA LEU A 124 1.96 27.82 8.65
C LEU A 124 3.01 26.91 8.02
N ASN A 125 4.21 27.44 7.81
CA ASN A 125 5.38 26.65 7.47
C ASN A 125 6.12 26.26 8.75
N VAL A 126 6.43 24.98 8.88
CA VAL A 126 7.09 24.40 10.04
C VAL A 126 8.52 24.07 9.67
N SER A 127 9.45 24.67 10.39
CA SER A 127 10.89 24.42 10.26
C SER A 127 11.25 22.99 10.68
N GLU A 128 12.35 22.49 10.14
CA GLU A 128 12.89 21.18 10.50
C GLU A 128 13.06 21.03 12.02
N ASN A 129 12.90 19.80 12.51
CA ASN A 129 13.08 19.43 13.92
C ASN A 129 12.05 20.03 14.91
N THR A 130 10.99 20.67 14.43
CA THR A 130 9.89 21.15 15.28
C THR A 130 8.96 19.99 15.63
N THR A 131 8.83 19.70 16.92
CA THR A 131 8.01 18.56 17.40
C THR A 131 6.67 18.97 18.00
N ASN A 132 6.54 20.17 18.54
CA ASN A 132 5.29 20.67 19.11
C ASN A 132 4.96 22.02 18.49
N ILE A 133 3.73 22.16 18.01
CA ILE A 133 3.24 23.37 17.36
C ILE A 133 1.92 23.74 18.04
N GLU A 134 1.87 24.97 18.52
CA GLU A 134 0.64 25.58 19.02
C GLU A 134 -0.02 26.34 17.88
N PHE A 135 -1.27 26.02 17.60
CA PHE A 135 -2.04 26.60 16.52
C PHE A 135 -3.24 27.34 17.09
N ASP A 136 -3.18 28.67 17.03
CA ASP A 136 -4.22 29.54 17.58
C ASP A 136 -5.49 29.52 16.70
N MET A 137 -6.61 29.18 17.32
CA MET A 137 -7.96 29.08 16.75
C MET A 137 -8.92 30.08 17.42
N SER A 138 -8.44 30.98 18.28
CA SER A 138 -9.27 31.87 19.12
C SER A 138 -10.16 32.81 18.29
N ASP A 139 -9.64 33.31 17.17
CA ASP A 139 -10.35 34.23 16.27
C ASP A 139 -11.36 33.53 15.32
N LEU A 140 -11.47 32.20 15.41
CA LEU A 140 -12.33 31.42 14.53
C LEU A 140 -13.68 31.16 15.18
N SER A 141 -14.74 31.27 14.38
CA SER A 141 -16.10 30.93 14.79
C SER A 141 -16.24 29.44 15.10
N SER A 142 -17.18 29.08 15.98
CA SER A 142 -17.53 27.69 16.25
C SER A 142 -17.95 26.96 14.96
N GLY A 143 -17.41 25.77 14.73
CA GLY A 143 -17.63 25.05 13.48
C GLY A 143 -16.66 23.91 13.21
N ILE A 144 -16.75 23.34 12.00
CA ILE A 144 -15.86 22.27 11.53
C ILE A 144 -14.81 22.86 10.60
N TYR A 145 -13.56 22.48 10.81
CA TYR A 145 -12.41 22.85 10.00
C TYR A 145 -11.64 21.62 9.57
N LEU A 146 -10.92 21.72 8.46
CA LEU A 146 -10.04 20.66 7.96
C LEU A 146 -8.59 21.12 8.08
N LEU A 147 -7.79 20.40 8.86
CA LEU A 147 -6.38 20.66 9.05
C LEU A 147 -5.58 19.72 8.16
N LYS A 148 -4.93 20.24 7.12
CA LYS A 148 -4.05 19.48 6.24
C LYS A 148 -2.59 19.71 6.61
N ILE A 149 -1.85 18.64 6.83
CA ILE A 149 -0.41 18.65 7.09
C ILE A 149 0.25 17.96 5.90
N SER A 150 1.13 18.68 5.19
CA SER A 150 1.78 18.21 3.98
C SER A 150 3.29 18.28 4.13
N ASP A 151 3.99 17.22 3.75
CA ASP A 151 5.44 17.21 3.61
C ASP A 151 5.82 17.91 2.29
N VAL A 152 6.75 18.85 2.35
CA VAL A 152 7.18 19.65 1.19
C VAL A 152 7.90 18.81 0.14
N PHE A 153 8.62 17.76 0.54
CA PHE A 153 9.50 16.98 -0.34
C PHE A 153 8.88 15.66 -0.80
N ILE A 154 8.15 14.98 0.07
CA ILE A 154 7.65 13.62 -0.16
C ILE A 154 6.26 13.65 -0.84
N SER A 155 5.69 14.84 -1.09
CA SER A 155 4.34 15.03 -1.65
C SER A 155 3.25 14.25 -0.91
N LYS A 156 3.49 13.93 0.37
CA LYS A 156 2.56 13.21 1.23
C LYS A 156 1.79 14.20 2.08
N SER A 157 0.48 14.03 2.19
CA SER A 157 -0.34 14.87 3.04
C SER A 157 -1.41 14.09 3.78
N ASN A 158 -1.66 14.46 5.03
CA ASN A 158 -2.79 13.99 5.83
C ASN A 158 -3.74 15.13 6.14
N THR A 159 -5.04 14.83 6.21
CA THR A 159 -6.08 15.81 6.57
C THR A 159 -6.83 15.31 7.79
N TYR A 160 -7.02 16.19 8.78
CA TYR A 160 -7.69 15.90 10.04
C TYR A 160 -8.90 16.82 10.20
N ARG A 161 -10.01 16.28 10.67
CA ARG A 161 -11.21 17.06 10.99
C ARG A 161 -11.05 17.65 12.40
N VAL A 162 -11.13 18.97 12.52
CA VAL A 162 -11.05 19.70 13.78
C VAL A 162 -12.39 20.38 14.07
N ILE A 163 -12.88 20.24 15.30
CA ILE A 163 -14.13 20.84 15.76
C ILE A 163 -13.78 22.01 16.68
N LYS A 164 -14.21 23.22 16.34
CA LYS A 164 -14.07 24.43 17.16
C LYS A 164 -15.39 24.68 17.91
N HIS A 165 -15.31 24.83 19.23
CA HIS A 165 -16.42 25.27 20.06
C HIS A 165 -16.52 26.79 20.14
#